data_AF-A0A4Y2NTC5-F1
#
_entry.id   AF-A0A4Y2NTC5-F1
#
_cell.length_a   1.000
_cell.length_b   1.000
_cell.length_c   1.000
_cell.angle_alpha   90.00
_cell.angle_beta   90.00
_cell.angle_gamma   90.00
#
_symmetry.space_group_name_H-M   'P 1'
#
loop_
_entity.id
_entity.type
_entity.pdbx_description
1 polymer ?
#
loop_
_entity_poly.entity_id
_entity_poly.type
_entity_poly.pdbx_seq_one_letter_code
_entity_poly.pdbx_strand_id
1 'polypeptide(L)'
;FSYSTQAPSITATFSVIWDRNKQFDNPENMHVVIFRCSSMAQSCGICLELPEKFKCGWCQDTENSCKVHEHCNRPPTLWLDRKQTCPNPQIFSFTPKSGPWEGGTNITIKGINLGRAFQDIANNVRVIHEDLKVIAECVPHEELYVKTTQ
;
A
#
# COMPACT_ATOMS: atom_id res chain seq x y z
N PHE A 1 -22.69 -5.03 -12.13
CA PHE A 1 -21.94 -5.45 -13.33
C PHE A 1 -20.97 -6.56 -12.93
N SER A 2 -20.99 -7.72 -13.59
CA SER A 2 -20.03 -8.80 -13.36
C SER A 2 -19.16 -8.96 -14.60
N TYR A 3 -17.84 -9.10 -14.42
CA TYR A 3 -16.89 -9.26 -15.52
C TYR A 3 -16.14 -10.60 -15.38
N SER A 4 -15.90 -11.27 -16.51
CA SER A 4 -15.46 -12.67 -16.62
C SER A 4 -13.94 -12.87 -16.74
N THR A 5 -13.16 -11.79 -16.71
CA THR A 5 -11.69 -11.85 -16.82
C THR A 5 -11.01 -11.96 -15.45
N GLN A 6 -9.91 -12.72 -15.39
CA GLN A 6 -9.06 -12.88 -14.21
C GLN A 6 -8.03 -11.74 -14.04
N ALA A 7 -7.94 -10.81 -15.00
CA ALA A 7 -6.99 -9.71 -14.93
C ALA A 7 -7.35 -8.72 -13.79
N PRO A 8 -6.36 -8.19 -13.04
CA PRO A 8 -6.61 -7.23 -11.96
C PRO A 8 -7.30 -5.93 -12.40
N SER A 9 -6.97 -5.47 -13.61
CA SER A 9 -7.62 -4.34 -14.28
C SER A 9 -7.60 -4.51 -15.79
N ILE A 10 -8.62 -3.99 -16.48
CA ILE A 10 -8.70 -3.95 -17.94
C ILE A 10 -9.09 -2.56 -18.40
N THR A 11 -8.61 -2.20 -19.59
CA THR A 11 -9.08 -1.00 -20.31
C THR A 11 -9.98 -1.48 -21.43
N ALA A 12 -11.21 -0.96 -21.48
CA ALA A 12 -12.23 -1.36 -22.43
C ALA A 12 -12.81 -0.13 -23.15
N THR A 13 -13.11 -0.29 -24.43
CA THR A 13 -13.87 0.70 -25.19
C THR A 13 -15.34 0.67 -24.76
N PHE A 14 -16.00 1.82 -24.80
CA PHE A 14 -17.46 1.90 -24.67
C PHE A 14 -18.09 2.41 -25.96
N SER A 15 -19.39 2.18 -26.11
CA SER A 15 -20.15 2.63 -27.28
C SER A 15 -21.48 3.20 -26.81
N VAL A 16 -21.78 4.42 -27.26
CA VAL A 16 -23.07 5.08 -27.00
C VAL A 16 -23.92 4.90 -28.25
N ILE A 17 -25.06 4.23 -28.09
CA ILE A 17 -25.97 3.89 -29.19
C ILE A 17 -27.22 4.76 -29.09
N TRP A 18 -27.49 5.52 -30.16
CA TRP A 18 -28.70 6.31 -30.36
C TRP A 18 -29.54 5.69 -31.48
N ASP A 19 -30.87 5.74 -31.36
CA ASP A 19 -31.81 5.25 -32.37
C ASP A 19 -31.46 3.85 -32.95
N ARG A 20 -31.49 2.85 -32.07
CA ARG A 20 -31.21 1.41 -32.26
C ARG A 20 -29.82 1.04 -32.79
N ASN A 21 -29.25 1.75 -33.76
CA ASN A 21 -28.02 1.37 -34.46
C ASN A 21 -27.06 2.53 -34.78
N LYS A 22 -27.34 3.78 -34.39
CA LYS A 22 -26.40 4.90 -34.64
C LYS A 22 -25.45 5.02 -33.46
N GLN A 23 -24.24 4.51 -33.64
CA GLN A 23 -23.17 4.67 -32.67
C GLN A 23 -22.56 6.07 -32.78
N PHE A 24 -22.32 6.70 -31.64
CA PHE A 24 -21.60 7.97 -31.59
C PHE A 24 -20.10 7.74 -31.79
N ASP A 25 -19.45 8.63 -32.53
CA ASP A 25 -18.01 8.59 -32.72
C ASP A 25 -17.28 8.91 -31.41
N ASN A 26 -16.15 8.22 -31.20
CA ASN A 26 -15.24 8.43 -30.06
C ASN A 26 -13.87 8.90 -30.57
N PRO A 27 -13.77 10.11 -31.16
CA PRO A 27 -12.53 10.60 -31.78
C PRO A 27 -11.39 10.78 -30.77
N GLU A 28 -11.73 11.09 -29.51
CA GLU A 28 -10.76 11.23 -28.41
C GLU A 28 -10.27 9.88 -27.84
N ASN A 29 -10.68 8.75 -28.45
CA ASN A 29 -10.30 7.40 -28.03
C ASN A 29 -10.49 7.18 -26.52
N MET A 30 -11.65 7.59 -26.00
CA MET A 30 -11.98 7.44 -24.59
C MET A 30 -12.19 5.96 -24.22
N HIS A 31 -11.65 5.54 -23.08
CA HIS A 31 -11.78 4.19 -22.56
C HIS A 31 -12.32 4.17 -21.13
N VAL A 32 -12.92 3.06 -20.75
CA VAL A 32 -13.31 2.75 -19.37
C VAL A 32 -12.30 1.80 -18.76
N VAL A 33 -11.87 2.09 -17.54
CA VAL A 33 -11.02 1.17 -16.76
C VAL A 33 -11.89 0.40 -15.78
N ILE A 34 -11.86 -0.93 -15.89
CA ILE A 34 -12.60 -1.84 -15.00
C ILE A 34 -11.56 -2.57 -14.15
N PHE A 35 -11.75 -2.62 -12.83
CA PHE A 35 -10.76 -3.16 -11.91
C PHE A 35 -11.40 -3.82 -10.68
N ARG A 36 -10.61 -4.63 -9.97
CA ARG A 36 -10.91 -5.12 -8.62
C ARG A 36 -9.71 -4.86 -7.72
N CYS A 37 -9.87 -4.00 -6.73
CA CYS A 37 -8.82 -3.68 -5.75
C CYS A 37 -8.20 -4.94 -5.13
N SER A 38 -9.03 -5.92 -4.79
CA SER A 38 -8.60 -7.19 -4.18
C SER A 38 -7.77 -8.07 -5.10
N SER A 39 -7.85 -7.87 -6.42
CA SER A 39 -7.00 -8.55 -7.40
C SER A 39 -5.72 -7.76 -7.70
N MET A 40 -5.70 -6.46 -7.43
CA MET A 40 -4.54 -5.59 -7.67
C MET A 40 -3.53 -5.60 -6.53
N ALA A 41 -3.99 -5.85 -5.29
CA ALA A 41 -3.14 -5.87 -4.11
C ALA A 41 -3.60 -6.92 -3.10
N GLN A 42 -2.66 -7.75 -2.64
CA GLN A 42 -2.87 -8.76 -1.59
C GLN A 42 -2.38 -8.31 -0.20
N SER A 43 -1.72 -7.16 -0.10
CA SER A 43 -1.23 -6.61 1.16
C SER A 43 -1.63 -5.15 1.33
N CYS A 44 -1.75 -4.72 2.58
CA CYS A 44 -2.08 -3.34 2.91
C CYS A 44 -1.09 -2.36 2.27
N GLY A 45 0.22 -2.59 2.39
CA GLY A 45 1.23 -1.69 1.85
C GLY A 45 1.09 -1.47 0.35
N ILE A 46 0.86 -2.54 -0.43
CA ILE A 46 0.64 -2.45 -1.88
C ILE A 46 -0.69 -1.75 -2.17
N CYS A 47 -1.75 -2.06 -1.41
CA CYS A 47 -3.07 -1.48 -1.59
C CYS A 47 -3.08 0.05 -1.44
N LEU A 48 -2.38 0.57 -0.42
CA LEU A 48 -2.31 2.01 -0.13
C LEU A 48 -1.37 2.79 -1.07
N GLU A 49 -0.55 2.08 -1.86
CA GLU A 49 0.28 2.64 -2.93
C GLU A 49 -0.41 2.59 -4.31
N LEU A 50 -1.59 1.96 -4.42
CA LEU A 50 -2.34 1.96 -5.67
C LEU A 50 -2.69 3.41 -6.09
N PRO A 51 -2.68 3.71 -7.42
CA PRO A 51 -3.01 5.04 -7.91
C PRO A 51 -4.38 5.54 -7.42
N GLU A 52 -4.44 6.82 -7.08
CA GLU A 52 -5.63 7.44 -6.48
C GLU A 52 -6.90 7.29 -7.34
N LYS A 53 -6.76 7.21 -8.67
CA LYS A 53 -7.88 7.01 -9.60
C LYS A 53 -8.71 5.75 -9.31
N PHE A 54 -8.13 4.75 -8.64
CA PHE A 54 -8.82 3.51 -8.29
C PHE A 54 -9.57 3.61 -6.97
N LYS A 55 -9.27 4.60 -6.12
CA LYS A 55 -9.90 4.81 -4.80
C LYS A 55 -9.94 3.55 -3.93
N CYS A 56 -8.93 2.68 -4.09
CA CYS A 56 -8.75 1.49 -3.26
C CYS A 56 -8.20 1.89 -1.89
N GLY A 57 -8.57 1.12 -0.87
CA GLY A 57 -8.02 1.19 0.48
C GLY A 57 -8.07 -0.16 1.17
N TRP A 58 -7.45 -0.27 2.33
CA TRP A 58 -7.33 -1.55 3.03
C TRP A 58 -8.47 -1.74 4.03
N CYS A 59 -9.36 -2.69 3.77
CA CYS A 59 -10.47 -3.00 4.67
C CYS A 59 -10.02 -4.02 5.72
N GLN A 60 -9.98 -3.60 6.98
CA GLN A 60 -9.66 -4.43 8.15
C GLN A 60 -10.89 -5.21 8.63
N ASP A 61 -11.45 -6.02 7.75
CA ASP A 61 -12.53 -6.96 8.05
C ASP A 61 -11.96 -8.35 8.39
N THR A 62 -12.83 -9.37 8.39
CA THR A 62 -12.42 -10.76 8.64
C THR A 62 -11.47 -11.31 7.57
N GLU A 63 -11.53 -10.79 6.35
CA GLU A 63 -10.70 -11.22 5.23
C GLU A 63 -9.41 -10.39 5.10
N ASN A 64 -9.37 -9.19 5.69
CA ASN A 64 -8.28 -8.22 5.57
C ASN A 64 -7.84 -8.03 4.11
N SER A 65 -8.54 -7.17 3.37
CA SER A 65 -8.39 -7.13 1.91
C SER A 65 -8.50 -5.73 1.32
N CYS A 66 -7.92 -5.55 0.14
CA CYS A 66 -7.96 -4.29 -0.60
C CYS A 66 -9.33 -4.12 -1.28
N LYS A 67 -10.10 -3.11 -0.87
CA LYS A 67 -11.48 -2.84 -1.34
C LYS A 67 -11.67 -1.33 -1.50
N VAL A 68 -12.58 -0.91 -2.37
CA VAL A 68 -13.08 0.48 -2.31
C VAL A 68 -13.94 0.67 -1.05
N HIS A 69 -14.07 1.91 -0.58
CA HIS A 69 -14.72 2.22 0.69
C HIS A 69 -16.16 1.68 0.78
N GLU A 70 -16.94 1.84 -0.29
CA GLU A 70 -18.35 1.44 -0.38
C GLU A 70 -18.54 -0.08 -0.30
N HIS A 71 -17.49 -0.85 -0.60
CA HIS A 71 -17.48 -2.32 -0.52
C HIS A 71 -16.88 -2.84 0.79
N CYS A 72 -16.33 -1.96 1.63
CA CYS A 72 -15.95 -2.28 2.98
C CYS A 72 -17.18 -2.13 3.88
N ASN A 73 -17.97 -3.21 4.02
CA ASN A 73 -19.24 -3.26 4.78
C ASN A 73 -19.03 -3.16 6.31
N ARG A 74 -18.21 -2.21 6.75
CA ARG A 74 -17.75 -2.01 8.11
C ARG A 74 -17.70 -0.51 8.44
N PRO A 75 -17.60 -0.13 9.72
CA PRO A 75 -17.46 1.28 10.09
C PRO A 75 -16.28 1.93 9.35
N PRO A 76 -16.36 3.23 9.01
CA PRO A 76 -15.30 3.93 8.29
C PRO A 76 -13.92 3.85 8.94
N THR A 77 -13.86 3.62 10.26
CA THR A 77 -12.62 3.45 11.02
C THR A 77 -11.83 2.19 10.66
N LEU A 78 -12.46 1.19 10.02
CA LEU A 78 -11.82 -0.06 9.60
C LEU A 78 -11.38 -0.03 8.13
N TRP A 79 -11.63 1.05 7.39
CA TRP A 79 -11.14 1.21 6.03
C TRP A 79 -9.97 2.17 6.01
N LEU A 80 -8.80 1.67 5.65
CA LEU A 80 -7.58 2.46 5.64
C LEU A 80 -7.35 3.18 4.32
N ASP A 81 -7.19 4.46 4.52
CA ASP A 81 -6.65 5.54 3.73
C ASP A 81 -5.28 5.36 3.05
N ARG A 82 -5.08 5.92 1.85
CA ARG A 82 -3.74 6.32 1.37
C ARG A 82 -3.12 7.48 2.17
N LYS A 83 -3.54 7.76 3.39
CA LYS A 83 -2.92 8.70 4.34
C LYS A 83 -2.55 8.01 5.65
N GLN A 84 -2.95 6.75 5.81
CA GLN A 84 -2.73 5.98 7.01
C GLN A 84 -1.59 4.97 6.79
N THR A 85 -0.98 4.53 7.89
CA THR A 85 0.00 3.46 7.89
C THR A 85 -0.69 2.12 8.08
N CYS A 86 -0.11 1.08 7.50
CA CYS A 86 -0.62 -0.27 7.68
C CYS A 86 -0.42 -0.76 9.11
N PRO A 87 -1.39 -1.49 9.67
CA PRO A 87 -1.26 -2.10 11.00
C PRO A 87 -0.27 -3.27 10.94
N ASN A 88 0.12 -3.75 12.13
CA ASN A 88 0.97 -4.93 12.31
C ASN A 88 2.32 -4.81 11.57
N PRO A 89 3.16 -3.82 11.90
CA PRO A 89 4.55 -3.80 11.45
C PRO A 89 5.26 -5.08 11.91
N GLN A 90 6.00 -5.72 11.02
CA GLN A 90 6.81 -6.90 11.36
C GLN A 90 8.20 -6.77 10.78
N ILE A 91 9.21 -6.98 11.62
CA ILE A 91 10.61 -7.07 11.22
C ILE A 91 10.93 -8.56 10.99
N PHE A 92 11.39 -8.89 9.79
CA PHE A 92 11.80 -10.25 9.43
C PHE A 92 13.27 -10.50 9.74
N SER A 93 14.11 -9.49 9.49
CA SER A 93 15.56 -9.58 9.72
C SER A 93 16.18 -8.20 9.83
N PHE A 94 17.36 -8.15 10.44
CA PHE A 94 18.23 -6.99 10.40
C PHE A 94 19.70 -7.42 10.36
N THR A 95 20.56 -6.56 9.84
CA THR A 95 22.00 -6.80 9.74
C THR A 95 22.78 -5.47 9.77
N PRO A 96 23.97 -5.40 10.38
CA PRO A 96 24.63 -6.45 11.17
C PRO A 96 23.97 -6.64 12.54
N LYS A 97 24.31 -7.75 13.23
CA LYS A 97 23.81 -8.07 14.59
C LYS A 97 24.72 -7.55 15.71
N SER A 98 25.83 -6.92 15.37
CA SER A 98 26.81 -6.38 16.30
C SER A 98 27.42 -5.10 15.73
N GLY A 99 27.95 -4.26 16.62
CA GLY A 99 28.64 -3.02 16.30
C GLY A 99 29.43 -2.50 17.50
N PRO A 100 30.39 -1.59 17.31
CA PRO A 100 31.14 -0.94 18.38
C PRO A 100 30.24 -0.06 19.27
N TRP A 101 30.66 0.12 20.53
CA TRP A 101 29.95 0.96 21.51
C TRP A 101 29.91 2.43 21.09
N GLU A 102 30.92 2.88 20.38
CA GLU A 102 31.09 4.24 19.86
C GLU A 102 30.06 4.60 18.76
N GLY A 103 29.33 3.61 18.22
CA GLY A 103 28.31 3.82 17.19
C GLY A 103 28.85 3.76 15.76
N GLY A 104 28.19 4.46 14.82
CA GLY A 104 28.57 4.47 13.40
C GLY A 104 28.23 3.19 12.61
N THR A 105 27.49 2.27 13.20
CA THR A 105 27.06 1.02 12.53
C THR A 105 25.82 1.27 11.68
N ASN A 106 25.93 1.03 10.37
CA ASN A 106 24.78 1.08 9.47
C ASN A 106 23.95 -0.20 9.58
N ILE A 107 22.76 -0.09 10.18
CA ILE A 107 21.83 -1.21 10.33
C ILE A 107 20.83 -1.19 9.17
N THR A 108 20.69 -2.33 8.50
CA THR A 108 19.64 -2.58 7.52
C THR A 108 18.53 -3.39 8.17
N ILE A 109 17.30 -2.85 8.20
CA ILE A 109 16.10 -3.53 8.72
C ILE A 109 15.23 -3.95 7.54
N LYS A 110 14.80 -5.22 7.50
CA LYS A 110 13.86 -5.75 6.51
C LYS A 110 12.60 -6.23 7.19
N GLY A 111 11.45 -5.85 6.65
CA GLY A 111 10.16 -6.17 7.22
C GLY A 111 9.01 -5.78 6.31
N ILE A 112 7.79 -5.81 6.86
CA ILE A 112 6.56 -5.37 6.20
C ILE A 112 5.84 -4.35 7.08
N ASN A 113 5.12 -3.42 6.46
CA ASN A 113 4.34 -2.38 7.12
C ASN A 113 5.15 -1.48 8.08
N LEU A 114 6.47 -1.35 7.88
CA LEU A 114 7.36 -0.58 8.77
C LEU A 114 7.19 0.94 8.68
N GLY A 115 6.51 1.40 7.64
CA GLY A 115 6.27 2.80 7.31
C GLY A 115 5.83 2.88 5.87
N ARG A 116 5.08 3.91 5.50
CA ARG A 116 4.62 4.12 4.13
C ARG A 116 5.47 5.16 3.41
N ALA A 117 5.81 6.22 4.12
CA ALA A 117 6.74 7.25 3.68
C ALA A 117 7.93 7.29 4.63
N PHE A 118 9.05 7.84 4.16
CA PHE A 118 10.26 7.97 4.97
C PHE A 118 10.00 8.72 6.29
N GLN A 119 9.13 9.74 6.25
CA GLN A 119 8.77 10.54 7.42
C GLN A 119 8.13 9.70 8.54
N ASP A 120 7.49 8.57 8.22
CA ASP A 120 6.90 7.68 9.22
C ASP A 120 7.96 7.00 10.10
N ILE A 121 9.21 6.87 9.60
CA ILE A 121 10.31 6.18 10.30
C ILE A 121 11.43 7.09 10.75
N ALA A 122 11.56 8.30 10.18
CA ALA A 122 12.72 9.16 10.30
C ALA A 122 13.20 9.39 11.76
N ASN A 123 12.28 9.44 12.72
CA ASN A 123 12.58 9.68 14.14
C ASN A 123 12.14 8.53 15.07
N ASN A 124 11.79 7.38 14.50
CA ASN A 124 11.11 6.29 15.22
C ASN A 124 11.96 5.02 15.36
N VAL A 125 13.22 5.02 14.90
CA VAL A 125 14.12 3.86 15.00
C VAL A 125 15.08 4.03 16.17
N ARG A 126 15.02 3.10 17.13
CA ARG A 126 15.81 3.15 18.37
C ARG A 126 16.33 1.76 18.72
N VAL A 127 17.52 1.70 19.29
CA VAL A 127 18.04 0.50 19.94
C VAL A 127 17.77 0.63 21.43
N ILE A 128 17.10 -0.38 21.99
CA ILE A 128 16.63 -0.40 23.37
C ILE A 128 17.32 -1.57 24.07
N HIS A 129 17.85 -1.32 25.26
CA HIS A 129 18.44 -2.33 26.13
C HIS A 129 17.35 -3.07 26.94
N GLU A 130 17.69 -4.19 27.59
CA GLU A 130 16.73 -5.05 28.30
C GLU A 130 15.96 -4.32 29.42
N ASP A 131 16.54 -3.26 29.99
CA ASP A 131 15.93 -2.39 31.00
C ASP A 131 15.03 -1.28 30.41
N LEU A 132 14.64 -1.40 29.13
CA LEU A 132 13.84 -0.43 28.36
C LEU A 132 14.53 0.94 28.16
N LYS A 133 15.83 1.03 28.43
CA LYS A 133 16.59 2.25 28.19
C LYS A 133 16.96 2.35 26.71
N VAL A 134 16.67 3.51 26.10
CA VAL A 134 17.18 3.84 24.76
C VAL A 134 18.69 4.02 24.86
N ILE A 135 19.44 3.20 24.13
CA ILE A 135 20.91 3.24 24.09
C ILE A 135 21.45 3.86 22.82
N ALA A 136 20.67 3.85 21.74
CA ALA A 136 21.00 4.56 20.50
C ALA A 136 19.73 5.04 19.79
N GLU A 137 19.77 6.26 19.28
CA GLU A 137 18.80 6.78 18.32
C GLU A 137 19.39 6.61 16.92
N CYS A 138 18.73 5.81 16.09
CA CYS A 138 19.20 5.58 14.72
C CYS A 138 18.67 6.69 13.82
N VAL A 139 19.50 7.13 12.87
CA VAL A 139 19.11 8.05 11.81
C VAL A 139 18.93 7.24 10.53
N PRO A 140 17.69 6.99 10.07
CA PRO A 140 17.46 6.28 8.82
C PRO A 140 17.97 7.09 7.62
N HIS A 141 18.50 6.38 6.62
CA HIS A 141 18.96 6.96 5.36
C HIS A 141 17.81 7.03 4.35
N GLU A 142 17.38 8.23 3.96
CA GLU A 142 16.24 8.43 3.05
C GLU A 142 16.51 7.84 1.66
N GLU A 143 17.73 8.01 1.16
CA GLU A 143 18.19 7.51 -0.13
C GLU A 143 18.23 5.98 -0.22
N LEU A 144 18.21 5.29 0.93
CA LEU A 144 18.20 3.83 1.03
C LEU A 144 16.82 3.28 1.45
N TYR A 145 15.83 4.15 1.67
CA TYR A 145 14.49 3.71 2.06
C TYR A 145 13.76 3.07 0.88
N VAL A 146 13.44 1.79 1.00
CA VAL A 146 12.73 1.02 -0.01
C VAL A 146 11.35 0.64 0.53
N LYS A 147 10.31 1.07 -0.19
CA LYS A 147 8.93 0.68 0.11
C LYS A 147 8.69 -0.80 -0.22
N THR A 148 7.69 -1.40 0.41
CA THR A 148 7.20 -2.73 0.02
C THR A 148 6.78 -2.71 -1.46
N THR A 149 7.48 -3.45 -2.29
CA THR A 149 7.10 -3.72 -3.69
C THR A 149 6.49 -5.13 -3.80
N GLN A 150 5.72 -5.35 -4.87
CA GLN A 150 5.14 -6.65 -5.21
C GLN A 150 6.22 -7.62 -5.69
#